data_AF-A9CBG6-F1
#
_entry.id   AF-A9CBG6-F1
#
_cell.length_a   1.000
_cell.length_b   1.000
_cell.length_c   1.000
_cell.angle_alpha   90.00
_cell.angle_beta   90.00
_cell.angle_gamma   90.00
#
_symmetry.space_group_name_H-M   'P 1'
#
loop_
_entity.id
_entity.type
_entity.pdbx_description
1 polymer ?
#
loop_
_entity_poly.entity_id
_entity_poly.type
_entity_poly.pdbx_seq_one_letter_code
_entity_poly.pdbx_strand_id
1 'polypeptide(L)' 'FTIHGLWPSNYSNPTMPSNCNGSKFEDRKVSPQLRSKLKRSWPDVESGNDTKFWEGEWNKHGT' A
#
# COMPACT_ATOMS: atom_id res chain seq x y z
N PHE A 1 -8.39 -12.02 9.48
CA PHE A 1 -8.28 -10.61 9.04
C PHE A 1 -6.92 -10.41 8.37
N THR A 2 -6.89 -9.61 7.32
CA THR A 2 -5.69 -9.13 6.62
C THR A 2 -5.77 -7.61 6.51
N ILE A 3 -4.63 -6.97 6.29
CA ILE A 3 -4.56 -5.53 6.05
C ILE A 3 -5.07 -5.27 4.62
N HIS A 4 -5.90 -4.25 4.44
CA HIS A 4 -6.23 -3.74 3.11
C HIS A 4 -5.33 -2.54 2.77
N GLY A 5 -5.21 -1.57 3.68
CA GLY A 5 -4.34 -0.42 3.48
C GLY A 5 -4.26 0.46 4.72
N LEU A 6 -3.31 1.39 4.68
CA LEU A 6 -3.23 2.50 5.63
C LEU A 6 -3.47 3.78 4.84
N TRP A 7 -4.57 4.46 5.14
CA TRP A 7 -5.02 5.60 4.36
C TRP A 7 -4.96 6.88 5.19
N PRO A 8 -4.18 7.88 4.78
CA PRO A 8 -4.26 9.20 5.38
C PRO A 8 -5.68 9.75 5.23
N SER A 9 -6.13 10.51 6.23
CA SER A 9 -7.46 11.12 6.22
C SER A 9 -7.39 12.58 6.61
N ASN A 10 -8.19 13.40 5.94
CA ASN A 10 -8.41 14.80 6.28
C ASN A 10 -9.85 14.98 6.76
N TYR A 11 -10.03 15.32 8.04
CA TYR A 11 -11.36 15.52 8.62
C TYR A 11 -12.19 16.57 7.87
N SER A 12 -11.55 17.65 7.42
CA SER A 12 -12.22 18.74 6.70
C SER A 12 -12.52 18.41 5.24
N ASN A 13 -11.82 17.43 4.67
CA ASN A 13 -12.07 16.96 3.30
C ASN A 13 -11.88 15.43 3.22
N PRO A 14 -12.94 14.64 3.53
CA PRO A 14 -12.81 13.19 3.75
C PRO A 14 -12.36 12.38 2.54
N THR A 15 -12.43 12.94 1.32
CA THR A 15 -11.97 12.27 0.10
C THR A 15 -10.48 12.50 -0.18
N MET A 16 -9.81 13.29 0.66
CA MET A 16 -8.40 13.65 0.57
C MET A 16 -7.65 13.29 1.85
N PRO A 17 -6.33 13.06 1.76
CA PRO A 17 -5.52 13.07 0.53
C PRO A 17 -5.47 11.68 -0.15
N SER A 18 -5.40 11.67 -1.49
CA SER A 18 -5.07 10.48 -2.29
C SER A 18 -4.37 10.90 -3.59
N ASN A 19 -3.58 10.00 -4.17
CA ASN A 19 -2.79 10.24 -5.40
C ASN A 19 -1.83 11.43 -5.30
N CYS A 20 -1.25 11.66 -4.12
CA CYS A 20 -0.30 12.75 -3.91
C CYS A 20 0.98 12.55 -4.74
N ASN A 21 1.62 13.65 -5.10
CA ASN A 21 2.94 13.62 -5.72
C ASN A 21 3.99 13.20 -4.68
N GLY A 22 4.60 12.05 -4.89
CA GLY A 22 5.63 11.49 -4.01
C GLY A 22 6.48 10.45 -4.72
N SER A 23 7.40 9.84 -3.98
CA SER A 23 8.22 8.74 -4.52
C SER A 23 7.34 7.56 -4.91
N LYS A 24 7.44 7.10 -6.15
CA LYS A 24 6.72 5.89 -6.59
C LYS A 24 7.21 4.65 -5.86
N PHE A 25 6.33 3.66 -5.79
CA PHE A 25 6.67 2.36 -5.22
C PHE A 25 7.87 1.74 -5.97
N GLU A 26 8.80 1.19 -5.20
CA GLU A 26 9.93 0.47 -5.74
C GLU A 26 10.09 -0.83 -4.94
N ASP A 27 9.82 -1.97 -5.56
CA ASP A 27 9.86 -3.27 -4.88
C ASP A 27 11.20 -3.55 -4.18
N ARG A 28 12.30 -3.10 -4.77
CA ARG A 28 13.65 -3.22 -4.19
C ARG A 28 13.82 -2.53 -2.83
N LYS A 29 12.96 -1.56 -2.49
CA LYS A 29 12.96 -0.88 -1.19
C LYS A 29 12.25 -1.70 -0.10
N VAL A 30 11.48 -2.71 -0.49
CA VAL A 30 10.86 -3.66 0.44
C VAL A 30 11.90 -4.72 0.81
N SER A 31 12.48 -4.61 2.01
CA SER A 31 13.48 -5.57 2.45
C SER A 31 12.94 -7.01 2.47
N PRO A 32 13.77 -8.04 2.29
CA PRO A 32 13.33 -9.43 2.33
C PRO A 32 12.58 -9.80 3.62
N GLN A 33 13.01 -9.27 4.76
CA GLN A 33 12.34 -9.48 6.05
C GLN A 33 10.98 -8.79 6.13
N LEU A 34 10.82 -7.63 5.50
CA LEU A 34 9.52 -6.96 5.42
C LEU A 34 8.60 -7.72 4.45
N ARG A 35 9.12 -8.15 3.30
CA ARG A 35 8.37 -8.85 2.26
C ARG A 35 7.70 -10.13 2.80
N SER A 36 8.39 -10.90 3.64
CA SER A 36 7.80 -12.09 4.27
C SER A 36 6.65 -11.76 5.23
N LYS A 37 6.74 -10.65 5.97
CA LYS A 37 5.65 -10.16 6.83
C LYS A 37 4.48 -9.65 6.00
N LEU A 38 4.75 -8.92 4.93
CA LEU A 38 3.72 -8.39 4.03
C LEU A 38 2.93 -9.51 3.35
N LYS A 39 3.59 -10.56 2.84
CA LYS A 39 2.91 -11.72 2.26
C LYS A 39 1.92 -12.39 3.21
N ARG A 40 2.20 -12.38 4.51
CA ARG A 40 1.32 -12.98 5.52
C ARG A 40 0.19 -12.03 5.94
N SER A 41 0.51 -10.77 6.18
CA SER A 41 -0.41 -9.83 6.84
C SER A 41 -1.12 -8.86 5.89
N TRP A 42 -0.54 -8.62 4.72
CA TRP A 42 -1.05 -7.69 3.69
C TRP A 42 -1.05 -8.35 2.28
N PRO A 43 -1.65 -9.55 2.10
CA PRO A 43 -1.72 -10.20 0.79
C PRO A 43 -2.76 -9.55 -0.13
N ASP A 44 -2.59 -9.74 -1.43
CA ASP A 44 -3.67 -9.56 -2.40
C ASP A 44 -4.60 -10.77 -2.36
N VAL A 45 -5.83 -10.54 -1.90
CA VAL A 45 -6.85 -11.59 -1.76
C VAL A 45 -7.75 -11.76 -2.98
N GLU A 46 -7.65 -10.86 -3.97
CA GLU A 46 -8.49 -10.90 -5.18
C GLU A 46 -7.76 -11.53 -6.36
N SER A 47 -6.57 -11.03 -6.70
CA SER A 47 -5.82 -11.49 -7.88
C SER A 47 -4.60 -12.35 -7.54
N GLY A 48 -4.20 -12.37 -6.25
CA GLY A 48 -3.01 -13.08 -5.77
C GLY A 48 -1.67 -12.41 -6.15
N ASN A 49 -1.70 -11.19 -6.70
CA ASN A 49 -0.50 -10.43 -7.04
C ASN A 49 -0.20 -9.37 -5.97
N ASP A 50 0.41 -9.85 -4.88
CA ASP A 50 0.77 -9.01 -3.73
C ASP A 50 1.57 -7.76 -4.11
N THR A 51 2.51 -7.88 -5.05
CA THR A 51 3.41 -6.76 -5.39
C THR A 51 2.63 -5.64 -6.10
N LYS A 52 1.72 -6.01 -7.01
CA LYS A 52 0.86 -5.05 -7.71
C LYS A 52 -0.11 -4.37 -6.73
N PHE A 53 -0.60 -5.11 -5.75
CA PHE A 53 -1.45 -4.57 -4.71
C PHE A 53 -0.72 -3.56 -3.82
N TRP A 54 0.48 -3.92 -3.32
CA TRP A 54 1.30 -2.99 -2.52
C TRP A 54 1.67 -1.73 -3.30
N GLU A 55 1.99 -1.88 -4.59
CA GLU A 55 2.25 -0.74 -5.48
C GLU A 55 1.06 0.20 -5.57
N GLY A 56 -0.15 -0.33 -5.78
CA GLY A 56 -1.38 0.45 -5.88
C GLY A 56 -1.67 1.21 -4.58
N GLU A 57 -1.59 0.53 -3.44
CA GLU A 57 -1.82 1.13 -2.14
C GLU A 57 -0.77 2.21 -1.81
N TRP A 58 0.51 1.95 -2.07
CA TRP A 58 1.55 2.96 -1.87
C TRP A 58 1.36 4.17 -2.77
N ASN A 59 1.18 3.96 -4.08
CA ASN A 59 1.10 5.05 -5.05
C ASN A 59 -0.16 5.92 -4.89
N LYS A 60 -1.23 5.37 -4.31
CA LYS A 60 -2.49 6.08 -4.09
C LYS A 60 -2.62 6.67 -2.69
N HIS A 61 -2.10 6.00 -1.67
CA HIS A 61 -2.34 6.35 -0.27
C HIS A 61 -1.05 6.56 0.55
N GLY A 62 0.08 5.98 0.14
CA GLY A 62 1.37 6.11 0.82
C GLY A 62 2.21 7.32 0.39
N THR A 63 1.81 8.01 -0.69
CA THR A 63 2.48 9.22 -1.20
C THR A 63 1.95 10.52 -0.62
#